data_AF-A0A0K2SYL3-F1
#
_entry.id   AF-A0A0K2SYL3-F1
#
_cell.length_a   1.000
_cell.length_b   1.000
_cell.length_c   1.000
_cell.angle_alpha   90.00
_cell.angle_beta   90.00
_cell.angle_gamma   90.00
#
_symmetry.space_group_name_H-M   'P 1'
#
loop_
_entity.id
_entity.type
_entity.pdbx_description
1 polymer ?
#
loop_
_entity_poly.entity_id
_entity_poly.type
_entity_poly.pdbx_seq_one_letter_code
_entity_poly.pdbx_strand_id
1 'polypeptide(L)'
;GDLAMMEKILGPVPDKLIRRSKTKFYAHGTLIWDENSAAGKYVKDNCRDLLKYKASDVDDHNLLFDLIQKMLMYDPSERITLRESLLHPFFDKIPPHFRVDLHR
;
A
#
# COMPACT_ATOMS: atom_id res chain seq x y z
N GLY A 1 -9.74 -6.96 -11.41
CA GLY A 1 -10.00 -5.68 -10.75
C GLY A 1 -8.94 -5.41 -9.71
N ASP A 2 -8.88 -6.24 -8.68
CA ASP A 2 -8.07 -5.98 -7.48
C ASP A 2 -6.58 -5.73 -7.74
N LEU A 3 -5.91 -6.61 -8.50
CA LEU A 3 -4.50 -6.40 -8.85
C LEU A 3 -4.26 -5.10 -9.63
N ALA A 4 -5.19 -4.71 -10.52
CA ALA A 4 -5.10 -3.45 -11.25
C ALA A 4 -5.28 -2.23 -10.33
N MET A 5 -6.18 -2.32 -9.35
CA MET A 5 -6.33 -1.28 -8.32
C MET A 5 -5.05 -1.15 -7.48
N MET A 6 -4.48 -2.29 -7.07
CA MET A 6 -3.22 -2.29 -6.33
C MET A 6 -2.12 -1.62 -7.15
N GLU A 7 -1.91 -2.03 -8.41
CA GLU A 7 -0.86 -1.43 -9.25
C GLU A 7 -1.07 0.05 -9.51
N LYS A 8 -2.34 0.48 -9.59
CA LYS A 8 -2.70 1.89 -9.76
C LYS A 8 -2.41 2.73 -8.52
N ILE A 9 -2.56 2.17 -7.32
CA ILE A 9 -2.42 2.88 -6.04
C ILE A 9 -0.98 2.81 -5.50
N LEU A 10 -0.33 1.66 -5.64
CA LEU A 10 0.94 1.33 -4.98
C LEU A 10 2.12 1.22 -5.97
N GLY A 11 1.85 1.26 -7.27
CA GLY A 11 2.86 1.00 -8.30
C GLY A 11 2.98 -0.49 -8.66
N PRO A 12 3.89 -0.85 -9.58
CA PRO A 12 3.95 -2.19 -10.16
C PRO A 12 4.27 -3.27 -9.13
N VAL A 13 3.68 -4.46 -9.29
CA VAL A 13 4.03 -5.62 -8.45
C VAL A 13 5.48 -6.04 -8.74
N PRO A 14 6.33 -6.27 -7.72
CA PRO A 14 7.70 -6.72 -7.94
C PRO A 14 7.79 -8.03 -8.72
N ASP A 15 8.68 -8.06 -9.72
CA ASP A 15 8.98 -9.21 -10.59
C ASP A 15 9.15 -10.53 -9.84
N LYS A 16 9.83 -10.50 -8.69
CA LYS A 16 10.08 -11.66 -7.84
C LYS A 16 8.77 -12.31 -7.37
N LEU A 17 7.76 -11.51 -7.06
CA LEU A 17 6.45 -11.99 -6.61
C LEU A 17 5.63 -12.51 -7.78
N ILE A 18 5.67 -11.82 -8.92
CA ILE A 18 5.02 -12.26 -10.17
C ILE A 18 5.53 -13.66 -10.56
N ARG A 19 6.85 -13.86 -10.60
CA ARG A 19 7.48 -15.15 -10.96
C ARG A 19 7.16 -16.28 -9.98
N ARG A 20 6.98 -15.96 -8.69
CA ARG A 20 6.63 -16.94 -7.65
C ARG A 20 5.15 -17.34 -7.71
N SER A 21 4.29 -16.50 -8.30
CA SER A 21 2.86 -16.78 -8.40
C SER A 21 2.58 -17.91 -9.40
N LYS A 22 1.60 -18.76 -9.07
CA LYS A 22 1.11 -19.84 -9.96
C LYS A 22 -0.01 -19.37 -10.90
N THR A 23 -0.45 -18.12 -10.78
CA THR A 23 -1.60 -17.57 -11.52
C THR A 23 -1.16 -16.88 -12.81
N LYS A 24 -1.96 -17.03 -13.87
CA LYS A 24 -1.70 -16.42 -15.19
C LYS A 24 -2.21 -14.97 -15.32
N PHE A 25 -2.11 -14.17 -14.28
CA PHE A 25 -2.54 -12.77 -14.32
C PHE A 25 -1.54 -11.85 -15.02
N TYR A 26 -0.30 -12.31 -15.24
CA TYR A 26 0.77 -11.51 -15.82
C TYR A 26 1.33 -12.15 -17.10
N ALA A 27 1.65 -11.32 -18.09
CA ALA A 27 2.43 -11.69 -19.28
C ALA A 27 3.57 -10.68 -19.44
N HIS A 28 4.80 -11.19 -19.62
CA HIS A 28 6.00 -10.36 -19.79
C HIS A 28 6.20 -9.29 -18.68
N GLY A 29 5.81 -9.62 -17.44
CA GLY A 29 5.91 -8.70 -16.29
C GLY A 29 4.74 -7.72 -16.16
N THR A 30 3.81 -7.70 -17.12
CA THR A 30 2.66 -6.77 -17.13
C THR A 30 1.38 -7.50 -16.77
N LEU A 31 0.52 -6.86 -15.97
CA LEU A 31 -0.80 -7.37 -15.65
C LEU A 31 -1.66 -7.49 -16.93
N ILE A 32 -2.25 -8.66 -17.15
CA ILE A 32 -3.19 -8.92 -18.25
C ILE A 32 -4.57 -8.48 -17.78
N TRP A 33 -5.03 -7.32 -18.25
CA TRP A 33 -6.36 -6.82 -17.97
C TRP A 33 -6.82 -5.83 -19.04
N ASP A 34 -8.14 -5.67 -19.20
CA ASP A 34 -8.72 -4.74 -20.18
C ASP A 34 -9.08 -3.40 -19.51
N GLU A 35 -8.29 -2.36 -19.80
CA GLU A 35 -8.49 -1.00 -19.28
C GLU A 35 -9.74 -0.32 -19.85
N ASN A 36 -10.26 -0.78 -20.99
CA ASN A 36 -11.43 -0.20 -21.64
C ASN A 36 -12.75 -0.84 -21.18
N SER A 37 -12.67 -1.94 -20.43
CA SER A 37 -13.83 -2.57 -19.81
C SER A 37 -14.50 -1.64 -18.78
N ALA A 38 -15.74 -1.96 -18.37
CA ALA A 38 -16.42 -1.21 -17.30
C ALA A 38 -15.61 -1.19 -15.99
N ALA A 39 -14.97 -2.31 -15.63
CA ALA A 39 -14.05 -2.38 -14.51
C ALA A 39 -12.77 -1.54 -14.77
N GLY A 40 -12.26 -1.59 -16.00
CA GLY A 40 -11.17 -0.74 -16.51
C GLY A 40 -11.37 0.74 -16.22
N LYS A 41 -12.50 1.26 -16.71
CA LYS A 41 -12.94 2.64 -16.48
C LYS A 41 -13.11 2.95 -14.99
N TYR A 42 -13.71 2.04 -14.22
CA TYR A 42 -13.86 2.22 -12.77
C TYR A 42 -12.51 2.40 -12.07
N VAL A 43 -11.53 1.52 -12.33
CA VAL A 43 -10.19 1.64 -11.74
C VAL A 43 -9.54 2.95 -12.15
N LYS A 44 -9.64 3.34 -13.43
CA LYS A 44 -9.06 4.60 -13.93
C LYS A 44 -9.65 5.84 -13.25
N ASP A 45 -10.96 5.85 -13.03
CA ASP A 45 -11.67 7.00 -12.49
C ASP A 45 -11.54 7.11 -10.95
N ASN A 46 -11.43 5.98 -10.26
CA ASN A 46 -11.50 5.91 -8.79
C ASN A 46 -10.17 5.62 -8.10
N CYS A 47 -9.21 4.98 -8.78
CA CYS A 47 -7.91 4.63 -8.21
C CYS A 47 -6.84 5.62 -8.65
N ARG A 48 -6.16 6.20 -7.68
CA ARG A 48 -5.08 7.18 -7.84
C ARG A 48 -3.88 6.72 -7.03
N ASP A 49 -2.71 7.28 -7.33
CA ASP A 49 -1.52 7.10 -6.49
C ASP A 49 -1.87 7.35 -5.01
N LEU A 50 -1.36 6.51 -4.11
CA LEU A 50 -1.70 6.54 -2.69
C LEU A 50 -1.55 7.94 -2.09
N LEU A 51 -0.49 8.68 -2.43
CA LEU A 51 -0.24 10.02 -1.89
C LEU A 51 -1.28 11.04 -2.33
N LYS A 52 -2.03 10.80 -3.42
CA LYS A 52 -3.12 11.68 -3.87
C LYS A 52 -4.36 11.61 -2.99
N TYR A 53 -4.46 10.63 -2.10
CA TYR A 53 -5.52 10.57 -1.08
C TYR A 53 -5.16 11.35 0.19
N LYS A 54 -3.94 11.90 0.26
CA LYS A 54 -3.51 12.70 1.40
C LYS A 54 -4.20 14.06 1.37
N ALA A 55 -4.91 14.40 2.46
CA ALA A 55 -5.71 15.62 2.53
C ALA A 55 -4.87 16.90 2.73
N SER A 56 -3.66 16.80 3.28
CA SER A 56 -2.74 17.93 3.47
C SER A 56 -1.29 17.46 3.53
N ASP A 57 -0.35 18.36 3.28
CA ASP A 57 1.10 18.09 3.33
C ASP A 57 1.74 18.36 4.69
N VAL A 58 0.94 18.50 5.76
CA VAL A 58 1.46 18.69 7.12
C VAL A 58 2.07 17.39 7.67
N ASP A 59 2.96 17.51 8.64
CA ASP A 59 3.76 16.40 9.16
C ASP A 59 2.94 15.18 9.60
N ASP A 60 1.79 15.38 10.25
CA ASP A 60 0.92 14.28 10.71
C ASP A 60 0.41 13.43 9.54
N HIS A 61 -0.01 14.10 8.47
CA HIS A 61 -0.48 13.42 7.26
C HIS A 61 0.67 12.75 6.52
N ASN A 62 1.87 13.33 6.51
CA ASN A 62 3.05 12.71 5.93
C ASN A 62 3.44 11.43 6.68
N LEU A 63 3.48 11.48 8.02
CA LEU A 63 3.79 10.33 8.86
C LEU A 63 2.74 9.23 8.76
N LEU A 64 1.46 9.59 8.65
CA LEU A 64 0.38 8.64 8.44
C LEU A 64 0.55 7.90 7.11
N PHE A 65 0.78 8.63 6.02
CA PHE A 65 0.91 8.02 4.69
C PHE A 65 2.22 7.25 4.52
N ASP A 66 3.29 7.62 5.21
CA ASP A 66 4.52 6.82 5.31
C ASP A 66 4.24 5.48 6.00
N LEU A 67 3.51 5.49 7.13
CA LEU A 67 3.10 4.26 7.82
C LEU A 67 2.22 3.37 6.93
N ILE A 68 1.22 3.94 6.26
CA ILE A 68 0.31 3.20 5.37
C ILE A 68 1.09 2.57 4.20
N GLN A 69 2.02 3.30 3.58
CA GLN A 69 2.88 2.74 2.51
C GLN A 69 3.66 1.52 3.00
N LYS A 70 4.30 1.62 4.18
CA LYS A 70 5.04 0.50 4.79
C LYS A 70 4.14 -0.70 5.10
N MET A 71 2.89 -0.48 5.48
CA MET A 71 1.89 -1.54 5.70
C MET A 71 1.39 -2.18 4.40
N LEU A 72 1.41 -1.45 3.29
CA LEU A 72 0.90 -1.90 1.99
C LEU A 72 1.99 -2.44 1.05
N MET A 73 3.23 -2.57 1.51
CA MET A 73 4.32 -3.21 0.74
C MET A 73 3.91 -4.59 0.20
N TYR A 74 4.20 -4.83 -1.07
CA TYR A 74 3.84 -6.08 -1.74
C TYR A 74 4.55 -7.29 -1.17
N ASP A 75 5.87 -7.22 -0.99
CA ASP A 75 6.65 -8.34 -0.44
C ASP A 75 6.41 -8.41 1.08
N PRO A 76 5.81 -9.51 1.60
CA PRO A 76 5.57 -9.63 3.03
C PRO A 76 6.83 -9.59 3.88
N SER A 77 8.01 -9.89 3.29
CA SER A 77 9.30 -9.80 3.99
C SER A 77 9.82 -8.37 4.12
N GLU A 78 9.29 -7.43 3.33
CA GLU A 78 9.62 -6.00 3.40
C GLU A 78 8.50 -5.17 4.06
N ARG A 79 7.31 -5.77 4.22
CA ARG A 79 6.17 -5.14 4.87
C ARG A 79 6.41 -5.00 6.37
N ILE A 80 6.12 -3.81 6.89
CA ILE A 80 6.22 -3.53 8.32
C ILE A 80 5.34 -4.49 9.13
N THR A 81 5.88 -5.02 10.22
CA THR A 81 5.11 -5.82 11.17
C THR A 81 4.25 -4.94 12.07
N LEU A 82 3.25 -5.52 12.73
CA LEU A 82 2.46 -4.79 13.72
C LEU A 82 3.36 -4.21 14.84
N ARG A 83 4.36 -4.98 15.32
CA ARG A 83 5.29 -4.53 16.36
C ARG A 83 6.09 -3.31 15.92
N GLU A 84 6.64 -3.33 14.71
CA GLU A 84 7.38 -2.18 14.15
C GLU A 84 6.46 -1.00 13.89
N SER A 85 5.22 -1.24 13.47
CA SER A 85 4.25 -0.17 13.22
C SER A 85 3.92 0.63 14.47
N LEU A 86 3.86 -0.02 15.64
CA LEU A 86 3.62 0.65 16.93
C LEU A 86 4.81 1.52 17.38
N LEU A 87 6.00 1.31 16.79
CA LEU A 87 7.20 2.13 17.00
C LEU A 87 7.35 3.25 15.95
N HIS A 88 6.36 3.42 15.06
CA HIS A 88 6.43 4.43 14.01
C HIS A 88 6.27 5.85 14.58
N PRO A 89 7.01 6.87 14.08
CA PRO A 89 6.92 8.24 14.58
C PRO A 89 5.52 8.87 14.48
N PHE A 90 4.66 8.31 13.63
CA PHE A 90 3.23 8.68 13.59
C PHE A 90 2.57 8.57 14.98
N PHE A 91 2.93 7.54 15.76
CA PHE A 91 2.35 7.31 17.09
C PHE A 91 3.07 8.06 18.23
N ASP A 92 4.20 8.72 17.96
CA ASP A 92 4.89 9.56 18.96
C ASP A 92 4.06 10.78 19.38
N LYS A 93 3.03 11.12 18.61
CA LYS A 93 2.08 12.20 18.92
C LYS A 93 0.91 11.75 19.80
N ILE A 94 0.75 10.45 20.03
CA ILE A 94 -0.28 9.93 20.94
C ILE A 94 0.13 10.24 22.39
N PRO A 95 -0.77 10.78 23.23
CA PRO A 95 -0.50 10.97 24.66
C PRO A 95 -0.08 9.66 25.33
N PRO A 96 0.87 9.67 26.29
CA PRO A 96 1.43 8.44 26.87
C PRO A 96 0.39 7.46 27.43
N HIS A 97 -0.72 7.96 27.98
CA HIS A 97 -1.80 7.14 28.54
C HIS A 97 -2.65 6.38 27.50
N PHE A 98 -2.51 6.71 26.22
CA PHE A 98 -3.12 5.96 25.11
C PHE A 98 -2.13 5.06 24.37
N ARG A 99 -0.84 5.07 24.75
CA ARG A 99 0.18 4.21 24.11
C ARG A 99 0.09 2.79 24.65
N VAL A 100 0.28 1.83 23.75
CA VAL A 100 0.41 0.41 24.10
C VAL A 100 1.78 0.21 24.77
N ASP A 101 1.81 -0.48 25.90
CA ASP A 101 3.06 -0.89 26.55
C ASP A 101 3.69 -2.05 25.76
N LEU A 102 4.77 -1.75 25.03
CA LEU A 102 5.49 -2.70 24.18
C LEU A 102 6.55 -3.53 24.94
N HIS A 103 6.69 -3.31 26.24
CA HIS A 103 7.63 -4.01 27.13
C HIS A 103 6.98 -5.16 27.93
N ARG A 104 5.70 -5.44 27.71
CA ARG A 104 4.99 -6.60 28.27
C ARG A 104 5.07 -7.84 27.38
#